data_AF-A0A316D4P7-F1
#
_entry.id   AF-A0A316D4P7-F1
#
_cell.length_a   1.000
_cell.length_b   1.000
_cell.length_c   1.000
_cell.angle_alpha   90.00
_cell.angle_beta   90.00
_cell.angle_gamma   90.00
#
_symmetry.space_group_name_H-M   'P 1'
#
loop_
_entity.id
_entity.type
_entity.pdbx_description
1 polymer ?
#
loop_
_entity_poly.entity_id
_entity_poly.type
_entity_poly.pdbx_seq_one_letter_code
_entity_poly.pdbx_strand_id
1 'polypeptide(L)'
;MEDLEMFEPVSGLEDLIGILESLFAETPVWVRLEMQEERGEIVHDHLLAQFASTFDLCDIVQSEAGEDVAIEFLFRESEEEAGGEPQAVTLPIDPQDIEVDLTPEQVTLTTGLFTLTLQRLTALTRAGR
;
A
#
# COMPACT_ATOMS: atom_id res chain seq x y z
N MET A 1 -3.93 26.19 18.50
CA MET A 1 -4.98 25.43 17.81
C MET A 1 -4.38 25.19 16.45
N GLU A 2 -3.76 24.02 16.28
CA GLU A 2 -3.13 23.63 15.02
C GLU A 2 -4.25 23.22 14.07
N ASP A 3 -4.20 23.78 12.86
CA ASP A 3 -5.14 23.53 11.78
C ASP A 3 -5.20 22.03 11.49
N LEU A 4 -6.34 21.41 11.78
CA LEU A 4 -6.68 20.12 11.21
C LEU A 4 -6.88 20.36 9.71
N GLU A 5 -5.85 20.07 8.93
CA GLU A 5 -5.97 19.91 7.49
C GLU A 5 -7.04 18.83 7.26
N MET A 6 -8.25 19.29 6.93
CA MET A 6 -9.32 18.42 6.48
C MET A 6 -8.87 17.87 5.13
N PHE A 7 -8.40 16.63 5.10
CA PHE A 7 -8.18 15.92 3.84
C PHE A 7 -9.50 15.92 3.08
N GLU A 8 -9.50 16.52 1.89
CA GLU A 8 -10.64 16.45 0.97
C GLU A 8 -10.95 14.99 0.66
N PRO A 9 -12.23 14.62 0.43
CA PRO A 9 -12.56 13.26 0.02
C PRO A 9 -11.77 12.93 -1.25
N VAL A 10 -10.92 11.91 -1.17
CA VAL A 10 -10.09 11.39 -2.27
C VAL A 10 -11.01 11.20 -3.49
N SER A 11 -10.81 12.00 -4.54
CA SER A 11 -11.77 12.11 -5.64
C SER A 11 -11.58 11.06 -6.73
N GLY A 12 -10.57 10.19 -6.57
CA GLY A 12 -10.28 9.03 -7.39
C GLY A 12 -8.97 8.35 -7.00
N LEU A 13 -8.61 7.27 -7.68
CA LEU A 13 -7.38 6.51 -7.42
C LEU A 13 -6.10 7.32 -7.69
N GLU A 14 -6.16 8.26 -8.64
CA GLU A 14 -5.03 9.16 -8.95
C GLU A 14 -4.66 10.04 -7.75
N ASP A 15 -5.66 10.54 -7.01
CA ASP A 15 -5.43 11.33 -5.79
C ASP A 15 -4.79 10.46 -4.70
N LEU A 16 -5.27 9.22 -4.54
CA LEU A 16 -4.69 8.26 -3.60
C LEU A 16 -3.22 8.01 -3.91
N ILE A 17 -2.87 7.81 -5.18
CA ILE A 17 -1.49 7.63 -5.63
C ILE A 17 -0.63 8.85 -5.26
N GLY A 18 -1.10 10.05 -5.59
CA GLY A 18 -0.37 11.27 -5.25
C GLY A 18 -0.14 11.43 -3.74
N ILE A 19 -1.12 11.06 -2.92
CA ILE A 19 -1.00 11.07 -1.45
C ILE A 19 0.00 10.00 -0.98
N LEU A 20 -0.07 8.78 -1.50
CA LEU A 20 0.82 7.68 -1.15
C LEU A 20 2.27 8.02 -1.50
N GLU A 21 2.53 8.56 -2.68
CA GLU A 21 3.86 8.99 -3.10
C GLU A 21 4.35 10.16 -2.24
N SER A 22 3.51 11.17 -1.99
CA SER A 22 3.89 12.29 -1.12
C SER A 22 4.23 11.86 0.30
N LEU A 23 3.59 10.82 0.81
CA LEU A 23 3.83 10.33 2.16
C LEU A 23 4.99 9.36 2.18
N PHE A 24 4.97 8.32 1.35
CA PHE A 24 5.82 7.14 1.50
C PHE A 24 6.95 7.03 0.48
N ALA A 25 7.05 7.89 -0.55
CA ALA A 25 8.17 7.83 -1.49
C ALA A 25 9.52 7.82 -0.76
N GLU A 26 10.38 6.90 -1.18
CA GLU A 26 11.71 6.67 -0.61
C GLU A 26 11.71 6.33 0.89
N THR A 27 10.55 5.94 1.44
CA THR A 27 10.40 5.62 2.86
C THR A 27 10.54 4.12 3.08
N PRO A 28 11.37 3.70 4.06
CA PRO A 28 11.38 2.33 4.54
C PRO A 28 10.02 1.94 5.15
N VAL A 29 9.41 0.88 4.63
CA VAL A 29 8.10 0.39 5.04
C VAL A 29 8.14 -1.12 5.31
N TRP A 30 7.30 -1.53 6.25
CA TRP A 30 6.84 -2.88 6.40
C TRP A 30 5.59 -3.06 5.56
N VAL A 31 5.60 -4.05 4.69
CA VAL A 31 4.51 -4.39 3.77
C VAL A 31 3.86 -5.67 4.26
N ARG A 32 2.52 -5.68 4.31
CA ARG A 32 1.73 -6.86 4.64
C ARG A 32 0.52 -6.94 3.70
N LEU A 33 0.41 -8.05 2.98
CA LEU A 33 -0.73 -8.34 2.10
C LEU A 33 -1.50 -9.55 2.63
N GLU A 34 -2.80 -9.35 2.84
CA GLU A 34 -3.72 -10.36 3.33
C GLU A 34 -4.89 -10.55 2.36
N MET A 35 -5.48 -11.74 2.38
CA MET A 35 -6.69 -12.08 1.66
C MET A 35 -7.68 -12.76 2.61
N GLN A 36 -8.90 -12.26 2.64
CA GLN A 36 -10.03 -12.88 3.32
C GLN A 36 -10.71 -13.87 2.37
N GLU A 37 -10.84 -15.12 2.80
CA GLU A 37 -11.59 -16.15 2.07
C GLU A 37 -12.81 -16.56 2.90
N GLU A 38 -14.01 -16.39 2.34
CA GLU A 38 -15.24 -16.89 2.93
C GLU A 38 -15.51 -18.33 2.49
N ARG A 39 -15.60 -19.25 3.46
CA ARG A 39 -15.99 -20.65 3.22
C ARG A 39 -17.20 -21.01 4.07
N GLY A 40 -18.39 -20.73 3.53
CA GLY A 40 -19.65 -20.90 4.25
C GLY A 40 -19.85 -19.76 5.25
N GLU A 41 -20.00 -20.07 6.54
CA GLU A 41 -20.17 -19.05 7.61
C GLU A 41 -18.82 -18.65 8.26
N ILE A 42 -17.70 -19.17 7.76
CA ILE A 42 -16.37 -18.95 8.34
C ILE A 42 -15.57 -18.05 7.41
N VAL A 43 -15.03 -16.97 7.96
CA VAL A 43 -14.06 -16.08 7.32
C VAL A 43 -12.65 -16.51 7.73
N HIS A 44 -11.77 -16.70 6.76
CA HIS A 44 -10.37 -17.05 6.97
C HIS A 44 -9.45 -15.94 6.46
N ASP A 45 -8.54 -15.46 7.30
CA ASP A 45 -7.50 -14.52 6.90
C ASP A 45 -6.23 -15.28 6.45
N HIS A 46 -5.80 -15.02 5.22
CA HIS A 46 -4.60 -15.61 4.62
C HIS A 46 -3.53 -14.54 4.43
N LEU A 47 -2.35 -14.75 5.03
CA LEU A 47 -1.18 -13.92 4.77
C LEU A 47 -0.54 -14.35 3.44
N LEU A 48 -0.59 -13.48 2.44
CA LEU A 48 -0.03 -13.74 1.12
C LEU A 48 1.43 -13.31 1.02
N ALA A 49 1.76 -12.14 1.55
CA ALA A 49 3.12 -11.61 1.55
C ALA A 49 3.38 -10.74 2.77
N GLN A 50 4.63 -10.74 3.24
CA GLN A 50 5.10 -9.87 4.31
C GLN A 50 6.60 -9.63 4.21
N PHE A 51 7.02 -8.37 4.09
CA PHE A 51 8.43 -8.02 3.92
C PHE A 51 8.73 -6.57 4.33
N ALA A 52 10.00 -6.28 4.58
CA ALA A 52 10.49 -4.92 4.76
C ALA A 52 11.14 -4.45 3.44
N SER A 53 10.79 -3.26 2.96
CA SER A 53 11.43 -2.67 1.79
C SER A 53 11.36 -1.14 1.84
N THR A 54 11.81 -0.46 0.79
CA THR A 54 11.61 0.98 0.59
C THR A 54 10.55 1.19 -0.46
N PHE A 55 9.47 1.88 -0.12
CA PHE A 55 8.44 2.23 -1.09
C PHE A 55 9.03 3.19 -2.14
N ASP A 56 8.83 2.90 -3.41
CA ASP A 56 9.33 3.71 -4.52
C ASP A 56 8.20 4.57 -5.10
N LEU A 57 7.25 3.93 -5.76
CA LEU A 57 6.12 4.57 -6.42
C LEU A 57 4.92 3.63 -6.51
N CYS A 58 3.76 4.17 -6.88
CA CYS A 58 2.57 3.37 -7.17
C CYS A 58 1.87 3.86 -8.44
N ASP A 59 1.28 2.93 -9.20
CA ASP A 59 0.63 3.23 -10.47
C ASP A 59 -0.71 2.49 -10.63
N ILE A 60 -1.57 2.99 -11.51
CA ILE A 60 -2.84 2.35 -11.88
C ILE A 60 -2.59 1.40 -13.04
N VAL A 61 -2.98 0.14 -12.84
CA VAL A 61 -2.98 -0.85 -13.91
C VAL A 61 -4.33 -0.80 -14.62
N GLN A 62 -4.28 -0.55 -15.93
CA GLN A 62 -5.46 -0.50 -16.79
C GLN A 62 -5.60 -1.77 -17.63
N SER A 63 -6.84 -2.19 -17.88
CA SER A 63 -7.16 -3.26 -18.82
C SER A 63 -6.94 -2.82 -20.27
N GLU A 64 -7.01 -3.75 -21.22
CA GLU A 64 -6.98 -3.43 -22.66
C GLU A 64 -8.13 -2.49 -23.08
N ALA A 65 -9.22 -2.45 -22.32
CA ALA A 65 -10.35 -1.56 -22.55
C ALA A 65 -10.14 -0.15 -21.96
N GLY A 66 -9.06 0.09 -21.23
CA GLY A 66 -8.76 1.35 -20.54
C GLY A 66 -9.50 1.52 -19.21
N GLU A 67 -9.98 0.41 -18.63
CA GLU A 67 -10.61 0.41 -17.30
C GLU A 67 -9.56 0.15 -16.23
N ASP A 68 -9.61 0.91 -15.13
CA ASP A 68 -8.72 0.72 -13.98
C ASP A 68 -9.09 -0.59 -13.26
N VAL A 69 -8.13 -1.51 -13.12
CA VAL A 69 -8.37 -2.88 -12.61
C VAL A 69 -7.50 -3.26 -11.43
N ALA A 70 -6.37 -2.58 -11.23
CA ALA A 70 -5.47 -2.82 -10.12
C ALA A 70 -4.65 -1.57 -9.78
N ILE A 71 -4.12 -1.52 -8.56
CA ILE A 71 -3.04 -0.61 -8.17
C ILE A 71 -1.78 -1.44 -8.02
N GLU A 72 -0.69 -1.01 -8.64
CA GLU A 72 0.62 -1.62 -8.52
C GLU A 72 1.51 -0.79 -7.59
N PHE A 73 2.12 -1.44 -6.61
CA PHE A 73 3.04 -0.85 -5.64
C PHE A 73 4.44 -1.37 -5.94
N LEU A 74 5.36 -0.46 -6.25
CA LEU A 74 6.75 -0.80 -6.54
C LEU A 74 7.64 -0.47 -5.34
N PHE A 75 8.53 -1.41 -5.03
CA PHE A 75 9.47 -1.30 -3.92
C PHE A 75 10.89 -1.43 -4.44
N ARG A 76 11.80 -0.58 -3.94
CA ARG A 76 13.21 -0.62 -4.32
C ARG A 76 13.85 -1.91 -3.84
N GLU A 77 14.78 -2.42 -4.64
CA GLU A 77 15.65 -3.50 -4.20
C GLU A 77 16.47 -3.03 -2.99
N SER A 78 16.66 -3.92 -2.03
CA SER A 78 17.69 -3.71 -1.01
C SER A 78 19.06 -3.67 -1.71
N GLU A 79 20.02 -2.88 -1.22
CA GLU A 79 21.37 -2.81 -1.82
C GLU A 79 22.06 -4.20 -1.93
N GLU A 80 21.61 -5.19 -1.15
CA GLU A 80 22.07 -6.57 -1.18
C GLU A 80 21.56 -7.37 -2.41
N GLU A 81 20.48 -6.93 -3.05
CA GLU A 81 19.83 -7.58 -4.19
C GLU A 81 20.08 -6.87 -5.52
N ALA A 82 20.89 -5.81 -5.53
CA ALA A 82 21.13 -4.93 -6.67
C ALA A 82 21.41 -5.70 -7.98
N GLY A 83 20.39 -5.74 -8.86
CA GLY A 83 20.45 -6.40 -10.18
C GLY A 83 19.31 -7.38 -10.47
N GLY A 84 18.30 -7.49 -9.60
CA GLY A 84 17.07 -8.24 -9.85
C GLY A 84 15.97 -7.37 -10.47
N GLU A 85 14.75 -7.93 -10.52
CA GLU A 85 13.54 -7.17 -10.87
C GLU A 85 12.98 -6.53 -9.59
N PRO A 86 12.51 -5.26 -9.63
CA PRO A 86 11.94 -4.59 -8.47
C PRO A 86 10.75 -5.40 -7.91
N GLN A 87 10.64 -5.43 -6.59
CA GLN A 87 9.52 -6.12 -5.94
C GLN A 87 8.25 -5.33 -6.20
N ALA A 88 7.24 -6.01 -6.72
CA ALA A 88 5.93 -5.44 -7.01
C ALA A 88 4.83 -6.16 -6.22
N VAL A 89 3.90 -5.40 -5.67
CA VAL A 89 2.62 -5.92 -5.16
C VAL A 89 1.50 -5.32 -6.00
N THR A 90 0.72 -6.17 -6.65
CA THR A 90 -0.44 -5.73 -7.43
C THR A 90 -1.70 -6.06 -6.66
N LEU A 91 -2.49 -5.03 -6.33
CA LEU A 91 -3.74 -5.15 -5.62
C LEU A 91 -4.90 -4.97 -6.61
N PRO A 92 -5.70 -6.02 -6.90
CA PRO A 92 -6.92 -5.87 -7.68
C PRO A 92 -7.85 -4.87 -7.00
N ILE A 93 -8.41 -3.96 -7.78
CA ILE A 93 -9.32 -2.93 -7.28
C ILE A 93 -10.58 -2.89 -8.15
N ASP A 94 -11.71 -2.72 -7.48
CA ASP A 94 -12.85 -2.03 -8.07
C ASP A 94 -12.78 -0.58 -7.57
N PRO A 95 -12.66 0.44 -8.45
CA PRO A 95 -12.60 1.84 -8.04
C PRO A 95 -13.78 2.28 -7.16
N GLN A 96 -14.90 1.57 -7.19
CA GLN A 96 -16.09 1.87 -6.39
C GLN A 96 -16.11 1.18 -5.01
N ASP A 97 -15.16 0.28 -4.74
CA ASP A 97 -15.15 -0.59 -3.55
C ASP A 97 -13.78 -0.64 -2.86
N ILE A 98 -13.09 0.52 -2.81
CA ILE A 98 -11.85 0.68 -2.06
C ILE A 98 -12.09 1.46 -0.76
N GLU A 99 -11.69 0.87 0.35
CA GLU A 99 -11.60 1.55 1.64
C GLU A 99 -10.14 1.90 1.93
N VAL A 100 -9.91 3.13 2.37
CA VAL A 100 -8.58 3.66 2.68
C VAL A 100 -8.59 4.18 4.11
N ASP A 101 -7.77 3.59 4.97
CA ASP A 101 -7.41 4.16 6.28
C ASP A 101 -5.98 4.69 6.19
N LEU A 102 -5.83 5.99 6.37
CA LEU A 102 -4.57 6.71 6.17
C LEU A 102 -4.20 7.50 7.41
N THR A 103 -2.96 7.28 7.85
CA THR A 103 -2.27 8.09 8.84
C THR A 103 -0.88 8.43 8.31
N PRO A 104 -0.18 9.41 8.91
CA PRO A 104 1.20 9.71 8.52
C PRO A 104 2.14 8.50 8.61
N GLU A 105 1.90 7.55 9.51
CA GLU A 105 2.78 6.40 9.78
C GLU A 105 2.34 5.10 9.11
N GLN A 106 1.10 5.01 8.67
CA GLN A 106 0.52 3.79 8.14
C GLN A 106 -0.59 4.10 7.14
N VAL A 107 -0.63 3.33 6.06
CA VAL A 107 -1.80 3.23 5.18
C VAL A 107 -2.29 1.78 5.14
N THR A 108 -3.62 1.63 5.17
CA THR A 108 -4.31 0.36 4.97
C THR A 108 -5.29 0.54 3.81
N LEU A 109 -5.15 -0.30 2.78
CA LEU A 109 -6.05 -0.35 1.63
C LEU A 109 -6.79 -1.68 1.66
N THR A 110 -8.12 -1.62 1.64
CA THR A 110 -8.98 -2.80 1.61
C THR A 110 -9.81 -2.80 0.33
N THR A 111 -9.77 -3.91 -0.41
CA THR A 111 -10.45 -4.08 -1.70
C THR A 111 -11.18 -5.41 -1.72
N GLY A 112 -12.49 -5.41 -1.52
CA GLY A 112 -13.30 -6.64 -1.48
C GLY A 112 -12.74 -7.72 -0.53
N LEU A 113 -11.87 -8.59 -1.06
CA LEU A 113 -11.21 -9.69 -0.35
C LEU A 113 -9.78 -9.39 0.13
N PHE A 114 -9.11 -8.34 -0.34
CA PHE A 114 -7.70 -8.10 -0.05
C PHE A 114 -7.48 -6.92 0.89
N THR A 115 -6.45 -7.01 1.71
CA THR A 115 -5.98 -5.90 2.55
C THR A 115 -4.47 -5.75 2.40
N LEU A 116 -4.04 -4.56 1.96
CA LEU A 116 -2.64 -4.16 1.92
C LEU A 116 -2.36 -3.15 3.02
N THR A 117 -1.39 -3.43 3.88
CA THR A 117 -0.90 -2.48 4.88
C THR A 117 0.54 -2.10 4.55
N LEU A 118 0.80 -0.79 4.49
CA LEU A 118 2.14 -0.21 4.48
C LEU A 118 2.34 0.54 5.80
N GLN A 119 3.33 0.14 6.58
CA GLN A 119 3.66 0.77 7.86
C GLN A 119 5.09 1.29 7.81
N ARG A 120 5.31 2.56 8.16
CA ARG A 120 6.67 3.12 8.21
C ARG A 120 7.52 2.35 9.21
N LEU A 121 8.72 2.00 8.77
CA LEU A 121 9.77 1.55 9.65
C LEU A 121 10.42 2.80 10.24
N THR A 122 9.89 3.27 11.37
CA THR A 122 10.61 4.27 12.15
C THR A 122 11.95 3.67 12.55
N ALA A 123 13.04 4.32 12.14
CA ALA A 123 14.35 3.95 12.63
C ALA A 123 14.28 3.99 14.16
N LEU A 124 14.37 2.82 14.80
CA LEU A 124 14.64 2.71 16.23
C LEU A 124 15.85 3.59 16.49
N THR A 125 15.59 4.80 16.95
CA THR A 125 16.63 5.75 17.31
C THR A 125 17.44 4.99 18.34
N ARG A 126 18.72 4.71 18.01
CA ARG A 126 19.67 4.10 18.93
C ARG A 126 19.84 5.04 20.13
N ALA A 127 18.90 5.02 21.06
CA ALA A 127 19.04 5.57 22.40
C ALA A 127 19.87 4.54 23.18
N GLY A 128 21.17 4.56 22.95
CA GLY A 128 22.08 3.60 23.52
C GLY A 128 23.52 3.84 23.09
N ARG A 129 24.08 4.98 23.51
CA ARG A 129 25.48 5.11 23.90
C ARG A 129 25.71 6.41 24.66
#